data_AF-D2U1J6-F1
#
_entry.id   AF-D2U1J6-F1
#
_cell.length_a   1.000
_cell.length_b   1.000
_cell.length_c   1.000
_cell.angle_alpha   90.00
_cell.angle_beta   90.00
_cell.angle_gamma   90.00
#
_symmetry.space_group_name_H-M   'P 1'
#
loop_
_entity.id
_entity.type
_entity.pdbx_description
1 polymer ?
#
loop_
_entity_poly.entity_id
_entity_poly.type
_entity_poly.pdbx_seq_one_letter_code
_entity_poly.pdbx_strand_id
1 'polypeptide(L)'
;MLSGAEDIGKVVNRANDSGYEAYAAQLKNEEQDIILGNHEERITKTEEGLASLEVRVLNIENDVNGLKIKIQDLDGKVSEIIVDYVSLSRVSQQNLSSPINVKNSYSINGTKVIGQRVIGFTSATGTALKADFNADQSFSIGATYNQSEIQTLANALIASRQRIKALEDALRSHGLID
;
A
#
# COMPACT_ATOMS: atom_id res chain seq x y z
N MET A 1 -41.83 -87.79 -60.52
CA MET A 1 -42.09 -86.39 -60.90
C MET A 1 -42.54 -85.49 -59.74
N LEU A 2 -42.32 -85.86 -58.46
CA LEU A 2 -42.79 -85.08 -57.30
C LEU A 2 -41.77 -84.06 -56.73
N SER A 3 -40.50 -84.04 -57.14
CA SER A 3 -39.45 -83.23 -56.48
C SER A 3 -39.45 -81.74 -56.84
N GLY A 4 -39.75 -81.38 -58.10
CA GLY A 4 -39.68 -79.99 -58.56
C GLY A 4 -40.72 -79.06 -57.93
N ALA A 5 -41.91 -79.56 -57.60
CA ALA A 5 -42.96 -78.76 -56.95
C ALA A 5 -42.62 -78.45 -55.48
N GLU A 6 -41.98 -79.40 -54.77
CA GLU A 6 -41.53 -79.21 -53.39
C GLU A 6 -40.35 -78.22 -53.31
N ASP A 7 -39.41 -78.29 -54.26
CA ASP A 7 -38.28 -77.36 -54.35
C ASP A 7 -38.73 -75.94 -54.70
N ILE A 8 -39.71 -75.78 -55.59
CA ILE A 8 -40.32 -74.47 -55.88
C ILE A 8 -41.00 -73.90 -54.63
N GLY A 9 -41.71 -74.73 -53.84
CA GLY A 9 -42.29 -74.30 -52.56
C GLY A 9 -41.24 -73.82 -51.56
N LYS A 10 -40.11 -74.52 -51.44
CA LYS A 10 -38.97 -74.11 -50.59
C LYS A 10 -38.35 -72.79 -51.06
N VAL A 11 -38.19 -72.61 -52.38
CA VAL A 11 -37.66 -71.37 -52.97
C VAL A 11 -38.60 -70.19 -52.72
N VAL A 12 -39.90 -70.37 -52.91
CA VAL A 12 -40.91 -69.33 -52.64
C VAL A 12 -40.91 -68.94 -51.16
N ASN A 13 -40.87 -69.92 -50.25
CA ASN A 13 -40.80 -69.63 -48.81
C ASN A 13 -39.52 -68.87 -48.46
N ARG A 14 -38.36 -69.31 -48.95
CA ARG A 14 -37.10 -68.60 -48.70
C ARG A 14 -37.08 -67.19 -49.28
N ALA A 15 -37.68 -66.98 -50.46
CA ALA A 15 -37.81 -65.65 -51.07
C ALA A 15 -38.71 -64.74 -50.23
N ASN A 16 -39.83 -65.24 -49.70
CA ASN A 16 -40.72 -64.50 -48.81
C ASN A 16 -40.03 -64.12 -47.49
N ASP A 17 -39.33 -65.08 -46.87
CA ASP A 17 -38.56 -64.84 -45.64
C ASP A 17 -37.46 -63.79 -45.87
N SER A 18 -36.76 -63.89 -47.01
CA SER A 18 -35.69 -62.94 -47.38
C SER A 18 -36.24 -61.54 -47.65
N GLY A 19 -37.44 -61.43 -48.24
CA GLY A 19 -38.14 -60.15 -48.42
C GLY A 19 -38.55 -59.52 -47.09
N TYR A 20 -39.02 -60.34 -46.13
CA TYR A 20 -39.37 -59.89 -44.79
C TYR A 20 -38.13 -59.44 -43.99
N GLU A 21 -37.04 -60.21 -44.04
CA GLU A 21 -35.76 -59.84 -43.42
C GLU A 21 -35.21 -58.53 -44.01
N ALA A 22 -35.29 -58.36 -45.34
CA ALA A 22 -34.86 -57.13 -46.01
C ALA A 22 -35.71 -55.92 -45.60
N TYR A 23 -37.03 -56.08 -45.50
CA TYR A 23 -37.92 -55.03 -45.02
C TYR A 23 -37.64 -54.64 -43.55
N ALA A 24 -37.45 -55.63 -42.68
CA ALA A 24 -37.09 -55.37 -41.29
C ALA A 24 -35.74 -54.64 -41.16
N ALA A 25 -34.76 -54.97 -42.00
CA ALA A 25 -33.49 -54.25 -42.07
C ALA A 25 -33.65 -52.81 -42.57
N GLN A 26 -34.51 -52.57 -43.58
CA GLN A 26 -34.82 -51.22 -44.07
C GLN A 26 -35.45 -50.36 -42.97
N LEU A 27 -36.47 -50.89 -42.27
CA LEU A 27 -37.08 -50.18 -41.15
C LEU A 27 -36.05 -49.85 -40.06
N LYS A 28 -35.11 -50.78 -39.79
CA LYS A 28 -34.05 -50.52 -38.83
C LYS A 28 -33.08 -49.43 -39.28
N ASN A 29 -32.76 -49.37 -40.56
CA ASN A 29 -31.92 -48.32 -41.13
C ASN A 29 -32.62 -46.95 -41.04
N GLU A 30 -33.93 -46.88 -41.32
CA GLU A 30 -34.70 -45.65 -41.15
C GLU A 30 -34.68 -45.15 -39.69
N GLU A 31 -34.82 -46.06 -38.71
CA GLU A 31 -34.66 -45.72 -37.30
C GLU A 31 -33.24 -45.20 -36.99
N GLN A 32 -32.21 -45.84 -37.55
CA GLN A 32 -30.82 -45.42 -37.38
C GLN A 32 -30.57 -44.03 -37.96
N ASP A 33 -31.12 -43.72 -39.13
CA ASP A 33 -30.98 -42.39 -39.76
C ASP A 33 -31.56 -41.27 -38.89
N ILE A 34 -32.70 -41.53 -38.22
CA ILE A 34 -33.30 -40.59 -37.28
C ILE A 34 -32.39 -40.37 -36.05
N ILE A 35 -31.85 -41.45 -35.49
CA ILE A 35 -30.95 -41.37 -34.33
C ILE A 35 -29.66 -40.63 -34.68
N LEU A 36 -29.07 -40.93 -35.84
CA LEU A 36 -27.87 -40.27 -36.33
C LEU A 36 -28.11 -38.78 -36.58
N GLY A 37 -29.26 -38.41 -37.16
CA GLY A 37 -29.66 -37.01 -37.32
C GLY A 37 -29.79 -36.27 -35.98
N ASN A 38 -30.37 -36.91 -34.96
CA ASN A 38 -30.44 -36.31 -33.62
C ASN A 38 -29.07 -36.16 -32.95
N HIS A 39 -28.19 -37.15 -33.13
CA HIS A 39 -26.83 -37.08 -32.60
C HIS A 39 -26.03 -35.96 -33.24
N GLU A 40 -26.12 -35.79 -34.57
CA GLU A 40 -25.46 -34.71 -35.29
C GLU A 40 -25.86 -33.35 -34.72
N GLU A 41 -27.17 -33.10 -34.56
CA GLU A 41 -27.67 -31.83 -34.01
C GLU A 41 -27.13 -31.55 -32.59
N ARG A 42 -27.08 -32.57 -31.73
CA ARG A 42 -26.54 -32.45 -30.37
C ARG A 42 -25.04 -32.21 -30.36
N ILE A 43 -24.30 -32.86 -31.27
CA ILE A 43 -22.85 -32.68 -31.43
C ILE A 43 -22.56 -31.26 -31.89
N THR A 44 -23.21 -30.77 -32.95
CA THR A 44 -23.03 -29.40 -33.45
C THR A 44 -23.29 -28.36 -32.36
N LYS A 45 -24.40 -28.50 -31.62
CA LYS A 45 -24.71 -27.58 -30.49
C LYS A 45 -23.66 -27.63 -29.38
N THR A 46 -23.09 -28.81 -29.13
CA THR A 46 -22.04 -28.98 -28.12
C THR A 46 -20.75 -28.31 -28.58
N GLU A 47 -20.38 -28.47 -29.85
CA GLU A 47 -19.21 -27.82 -30.45
C GLU A 47 -19.31 -26.30 -30.42
N GLU A 48 -20.48 -25.73 -30.75
CA GLU A 48 -20.74 -24.29 -30.62
C GLU A 48 -20.60 -23.81 -29.16
N GLY A 49 -21.11 -24.57 -28.20
CA GLY A 49 -20.98 -24.28 -26.78
C GLY A 49 -19.52 -24.31 -26.31
N LEU A 50 -18.73 -25.29 -26.77
CA LEU A 50 -17.31 -25.41 -26.48
C LEU A 50 -16.51 -24.24 -27.05
N ALA A 51 -16.77 -23.84 -28.30
CA ALA A 51 -16.13 -22.69 -28.93
C ALA A 51 -16.41 -21.38 -28.15
N SER A 52 -17.64 -21.20 -27.65
CA SER A 52 -17.98 -20.05 -26.80
C SER A 52 -17.24 -20.06 -25.46
N LEU A 53 -17.12 -21.23 -24.84
CA LEU A 53 -16.39 -21.39 -23.58
C LEU A 53 -14.90 -21.11 -23.74
N GLU A 54 -14.29 -21.54 -24.84
CA GLU A 54 -12.88 -21.29 -25.16
C GLU A 54 -12.56 -19.79 -25.17
N VAL A 55 -13.37 -18.99 -25.88
CA VAL A 55 -13.21 -17.52 -25.92
C VAL A 55 -13.35 -16.90 -24.52
N ARG A 56 -14.32 -17.36 -23.72
CA ARG A 56 -14.52 -16.86 -22.35
C ARG A 56 -13.34 -17.18 -21.45
N VAL A 57 -12.76 -18.38 -21.57
CA VAL A 57 -11.58 -18.78 -20.80
C VAL A 57 -10.38 -17.92 -21.17
N LEU A 58 -10.13 -17.68 -22.46
CA LEU A 58 -9.04 -16.81 -22.91
C LEU A 58 -9.18 -15.38 -22.38
N ASN A 59 -10.38 -14.82 -22.39
CA ASN A 59 -10.63 -13.49 -21.82
C ASN A 59 -10.36 -13.47 -20.31
N ILE A 60 -10.82 -14.48 -19.57
CA ILE A 60 -10.57 -14.59 -18.13
C ILE A 60 -9.08 -14.73 -17.83
N GLU A 61 -8.34 -15.53 -18.60
CA GLU A 61 -6.89 -15.68 -18.45
C GLU A 61 -6.16 -14.35 -18.64
N ASN A 62 -6.56 -13.57 -19.64
CA ASN A 62 -6.03 -12.22 -19.89
C ASN A 62 -6.34 -11.27 -18.73
N ASP A 63 -7.58 -11.24 -18.25
CA ASP A 63 -8.00 -10.40 -17.12
C ASP A 63 -7.24 -10.77 -15.84
N VAL A 64 -7.10 -12.06 -15.54
CA VAL A 64 -6.35 -12.58 -14.38
C VAL A 64 -4.88 -12.18 -14.48
N ASN A 65 -4.27 -12.26 -15.67
CA ASN A 65 -2.90 -11.82 -15.87
C ASN A 65 -2.75 -10.31 -15.66
N GLY A 66 -3.70 -9.50 -16.14
CA GLY A 66 -3.73 -8.07 -15.88
C GLY A 66 -3.85 -7.72 -14.39
N LEU A 67 -4.68 -8.46 -13.64
CA LEU A 67 -4.82 -8.29 -12.20
C LEU A 67 -3.54 -8.67 -11.44
N LYS A 68 -2.83 -9.73 -11.84
CA LYS A 68 -1.55 -10.12 -11.24
C LYS A 68 -0.51 -8.98 -11.32
N ILE A 69 -0.39 -8.35 -12.48
CA ILE A 69 0.54 -7.23 -12.67
C ILE A 69 0.17 -6.05 -11.76
N LYS A 70 -1.11 -5.71 -11.67
CA LYS A 70 -1.59 -4.63 -10.77
C LYS A 70 -1.29 -4.93 -9.30
N ILE A 71 -1.45 -6.18 -8.87
CA ILE A 71 -1.15 -6.60 -7.50
C ILE A 71 0.35 -6.47 -7.22
N GLN A 72 1.22 -6.86 -8.16
CA GLN A 72 2.67 -6.71 -8.02
C GLN A 72 3.09 -5.23 -7.91
N ASP A 73 2.50 -4.35 -8.72
CA ASP A 73 2.75 -2.90 -8.63
C ASP A 73 2.29 -2.31 -7.28
N LEU A 74 1.11 -2.71 -6.80
CA LEU A 74 0.61 -2.29 -5.50
C LEU A 74 1.49 -2.78 -4.35
N ASP A 75 1.97 -4.02 -4.40
CA ASP A 75 2.85 -4.59 -3.40
C ASP A 75 4.20 -3.85 -3.32
N GLY A 76 4.74 -3.47 -4.48
CA GLY A 76 5.92 -2.60 -4.56
C GLY A 76 5.69 -1.24 -3.90
N LYS A 77 4.60 -0.55 -4.25
CA LYS A 77 4.25 0.75 -3.67
C LYS A 77 4.02 0.68 -2.16
N VAL A 78 3.36 -0.37 -1.67
CA VAL A 78 3.15 -0.59 -0.24
C VAL A 78 4.49 -0.81 0.46
N SER A 79 5.40 -1.58 -0.13
CA SER A 79 6.74 -1.80 0.40
C SER A 79 7.54 -0.50 0.52
N GLU A 80 7.48 0.38 -0.49
CA GLU A 80 8.10 1.71 -0.46
C GLU A 80 7.54 2.58 0.69
N ILE A 81 6.22 2.59 0.88
CA ILE A 81 5.59 3.35 1.98
C ILE A 81 6.02 2.81 3.35
N ILE A 82 6.05 1.49 3.53
CA ILE A 82 6.36 0.84 4.81
C ILE A 82 7.77 1.17 5.32
N VAL A 83 8.73 1.39 4.41
CA VAL A 83 10.11 1.69 4.81
C VAL A 83 10.35 3.18 5.07
N ASP A 84 9.56 4.08 4.47
CA ASP A 84 9.79 5.53 4.55
C ASP A 84 8.88 6.27 5.56
N TYR A 85 7.72 5.69 5.93
CA TYR A 85 6.78 6.38 6.81
C TYR A 85 7.27 6.54 8.26
N VAL A 86 6.83 7.61 8.92
CA VAL A 86 6.96 7.82 10.37
C VAL A 86 5.75 7.22 11.08
N SER A 87 5.97 6.22 11.92
CA SER A 87 4.92 5.52 12.67
C SER A 87 4.52 6.26 13.94
N LEU A 88 3.22 6.30 14.23
CA LEU A 88 2.66 6.89 15.45
C LEU A 88 2.74 5.97 16.69
N SER A 89 2.87 4.65 16.48
CA SER A 89 2.92 3.66 17.56
C SER A 89 4.33 3.15 17.85
N ARG A 90 5.30 3.48 16.99
CA ARG A 90 6.69 3.06 17.16
C ARG A 90 7.33 3.84 18.31
N VAL A 91 7.94 3.11 19.24
CA VAL A 91 8.59 3.67 20.44
C VAL A 91 10.10 3.93 20.27
N SER A 92 10.72 3.32 19.26
CA SER A 92 12.12 3.61 18.93
C SER A 92 12.24 4.96 18.21
N GLN A 93 13.41 5.60 18.34
CA GLN A 93 13.70 6.87 17.67
C GLN A 93 13.53 6.73 16.15
N GLN A 94 12.86 7.71 15.54
CA GLN A 94 12.68 7.84 14.10
C GLN A 94 13.43 9.10 13.65
N ASN A 95 14.15 9.00 12.53
CA ASN A 95 14.98 10.09 12.02
C ASN A 95 14.37 10.64 10.75
N LEU A 96 14.40 11.98 10.61
CA LEU A 96 14.02 12.68 9.40
C LEU A 96 15.27 13.30 8.77
N SER A 97 15.41 13.14 7.46
CA SER A 97 16.48 13.78 6.68
C SER A 97 16.09 15.20 6.21
N SER A 98 14.95 15.71 6.67
CA SER A 98 14.39 17.01 6.27
C SER A 98 13.98 17.85 7.48
N PRO A 99 13.93 19.19 7.34
CA PRO A 99 13.29 20.05 8.34
C PRO A 99 11.81 19.74 8.51
N ILE A 100 11.29 19.99 9.71
CA ILE A 100 9.88 19.80 10.06
C ILE A 100 9.19 21.15 10.32
N ASN A 101 7.97 21.29 9.82
CA ASN A 101 7.09 22.42 10.12
C ASN A 101 5.76 21.89 10.66
N VAL A 102 5.20 22.59 11.66
CA VAL A 102 3.92 22.24 12.29
C VAL A 102 3.03 23.47 12.37
N LYS A 103 1.72 23.26 12.38
CA LYS A 103 0.75 24.36 12.32
C LYS A 103 0.75 25.26 13.56
N ASN A 104 0.83 24.67 14.76
CA ASN A 104 0.58 25.39 16.02
C ASN A 104 1.73 25.26 17.04
N SER A 105 2.14 24.04 17.38
CA SER A 105 3.11 23.79 18.45
C SER A 105 3.71 22.39 18.38
N TYR A 106 4.88 22.23 19.00
CA TYR A 106 5.44 20.93 19.36
C TYR A 106 5.07 20.58 20.82
N SER A 107 4.74 19.31 21.05
CA SER A 107 4.38 18.78 22.37
C SER A 107 5.10 17.46 22.63
N ILE A 108 5.41 17.21 23.90
CA ILE A 108 5.98 15.94 24.38
C ILE A 108 5.06 15.42 25.48
N ASN A 109 4.61 14.17 25.37
CA ASN A 109 3.69 13.54 26.34
C ASN A 109 2.45 14.40 26.66
N GLY A 110 1.85 15.00 25.63
CA GLY A 110 0.68 15.87 25.76
C GLY A 110 0.97 17.28 26.31
N THR A 111 2.20 17.57 26.74
CA THR A 111 2.60 18.90 27.25
C THR A 111 3.24 19.71 26.14
N LYS A 112 2.76 20.95 25.93
CA LYS A 112 3.34 21.88 24.94
C LYS A 112 4.78 22.26 25.35
N VAL A 113 5.72 22.13 24.42
CA VAL A 113 7.14 22.49 24.64
C VAL A 113 7.60 23.68 23.81
N ILE A 114 7.19 23.77 22.53
CA ILE A 114 7.55 24.88 21.63
C ILE A 114 6.29 25.42 20.96
N GLY A 115 6.11 26.74 20.98
CA GLY A 115 5.03 27.45 20.29
C GLY A 115 5.52 28.22 19.06
N GLN A 116 4.73 29.22 18.67
CA GLN A 116 5.17 30.21 17.68
C GLN A 116 6.35 31.03 18.23
N ARG A 117 7.19 31.54 17.32
CA ARG A 117 8.23 32.52 17.65
C ARG A 117 7.60 33.70 18.37
N VAL A 118 8.16 34.10 19.50
CA VAL A 118 7.71 35.30 20.22
C VAL A 118 8.26 36.52 19.51
N ILE A 119 7.40 37.50 19.22
CA ILE A 119 7.76 38.72 18.49
C ILE A 119 7.75 39.95 19.42
N GLY A 120 8.48 41.01 19.05
CA GLY A 120 8.57 42.29 19.77
C GLY A 120 9.86 42.51 20.56
N PHE A 121 10.86 41.63 20.46
CA PHE A 121 12.15 41.81 21.13
C PHE A 121 13.02 42.82 20.38
N THR A 122 13.69 43.70 21.12
CA THR A 122 14.81 44.50 20.59
C THR A 122 16.10 43.77 20.90
N SER A 123 16.89 43.45 19.87
CA SER A 123 18.13 42.68 20.03
C SER A 123 19.15 43.40 20.92
N ALA A 124 19.64 42.74 21.96
CA ALA A 124 20.68 43.30 22.82
C ALA A 124 22.03 43.43 22.07
N THR A 125 22.68 44.57 22.24
CA THR A 125 24.02 44.85 21.73
C THR A 125 25.10 44.60 22.79
N GLY A 126 26.36 44.50 22.35
CA GLY A 126 27.53 44.32 23.23
C GLY A 126 28.09 42.90 23.22
N THR A 127 28.97 42.60 24.18
CA THR A 127 29.70 41.32 24.25
C THR A 127 28.88 40.27 25.01
N ALA A 128 28.82 39.04 24.49
CA ALA A 128 28.19 37.91 25.17
C ALA A 128 29.22 37.17 26.07
N LEU A 129 28.84 36.82 27.30
CA LEU A 129 29.68 36.03 28.21
C LEU A 129 29.24 34.56 28.21
N LYS A 130 29.98 33.72 27.47
CA LYS A 130 29.78 32.26 27.40
C LYS A 130 30.69 31.47 28.34
N ALA A 131 31.74 32.10 28.85
CA ALA A 131 32.71 31.53 29.79
C ALA A 131 32.13 31.41 31.21
N ASP A 132 33.01 31.18 32.20
CA ASP A 132 32.67 30.97 33.61
C ASP A 132 31.76 32.06 34.18
N PHE A 133 30.80 31.63 34.99
CA PHE A 133 29.84 32.49 35.66
C PHE A 133 29.54 31.92 37.05
N ASN A 134 29.96 32.62 38.10
CA ASN A 134 29.65 32.24 39.48
C ASN A 134 28.35 32.91 39.93
N ALA A 135 27.23 32.17 39.85
CA ALA A 135 25.93 32.66 40.30
C ALA A 135 25.86 32.89 41.83
N ASP A 136 26.72 32.22 42.60
CA ASP A 136 26.76 32.29 44.06
C ASP A 136 27.84 33.26 44.57
N GLN A 137 28.41 34.08 43.69
CA GLN A 137 29.41 35.07 44.08
C GLN A 137 28.83 36.02 45.13
N SER A 138 29.46 36.04 46.30
CA SER A 138 29.13 36.99 47.37
C SER A 138 29.99 38.25 47.25
N PHE A 139 29.42 39.38 47.70
CA PHE A 139 30.08 40.69 47.70
C PHE A 139 30.14 41.21 49.13
N SER A 140 31.35 41.39 49.65
CA SER A 140 31.55 42.06 50.94
C SER A 140 31.35 43.56 50.76
N ILE A 141 30.54 44.18 51.60
CA ILE A 141 30.30 45.63 51.61
C ILE A 141 30.62 46.17 53.01
N GLY A 142 31.62 47.03 53.11
CA GLY A 142 32.03 47.68 54.36
C GLY A 142 31.14 48.85 54.77
N ALA A 143 31.30 49.32 56.01
CA ALA A 143 30.55 50.47 56.55
C ALA A 143 30.99 51.84 55.97
N THR A 144 32.18 51.91 55.37
CA THR A 144 32.72 53.09 54.70
C THR A 144 32.93 52.81 53.22
N TYR A 145 32.90 53.84 52.38
CA TYR A 145 33.15 53.69 50.95
C TYR A 145 34.49 52.99 50.67
N ASN A 146 34.43 51.91 49.89
CA ASN A 146 35.58 51.19 49.38
C ASN A 146 35.46 51.00 47.87
N GLN A 147 36.37 51.62 47.12
CA GLN A 147 36.35 51.59 45.66
C GLN A 147 36.47 50.17 45.08
N SER A 148 37.24 49.27 45.71
CA SER A 148 37.47 47.91 45.19
C SER A 148 36.23 47.02 45.34
N GLU A 149 35.45 47.21 46.40
CA GLU A 149 34.16 46.54 46.62
C GLU A 149 33.16 46.96 45.53
N ILE A 150 33.07 48.26 45.26
CA ILE A 150 32.21 48.80 44.20
C ILE A 150 32.66 48.35 42.81
N GLN A 151 33.96 48.30 42.54
CA GLN A 151 34.49 47.81 41.26
C GLN A 151 34.17 46.32 41.04
N THR A 152 34.30 45.50 42.10
CA THR A 152 33.96 44.07 42.05
C THR A 152 32.48 43.88 41.73
N LEU A 153 31.60 44.66 42.38
CA LEU A 153 30.17 44.65 42.11
C LEU A 153 29.84 45.09 40.68
N ALA A 154 30.47 46.17 40.20
CA ALA A 154 30.28 46.67 38.84
C ALA A 154 30.72 45.65 37.79
N ASN A 155 31.87 45.00 38.00
CA ASN A 155 32.37 43.94 37.11
C ASN A 155 31.40 42.74 37.06
N ALA A 156 30.85 42.35 38.21
CA ALA A 156 29.87 41.27 38.27
C ALA A 156 28.54 41.63 37.60
N LEU A 157 28.08 42.89 37.71
CA LEU A 157 26.91 43.37 36.99
C LEU A 157 27.13 43.37 35.47
N ILE A 158 28.30 43.80 35.00
CA ILE A 158 28.68 43.72 33.58
C ILE A 158 28.63 42.27 33.13
N ALA A 159 29.29 41.35 33.85
CA ALA A 159 29.30 39.93 33.53
C ALA A 159 27.89 39.34 33.47
N SER A 160 27.01 39.71 34.41
CA SER A 160 25.61 39.27 34.43
C SER A 160 24.82 39.76 33.22
N ARG A 161 24.98 41.03 32.82
CA ARG A 161 24.35 41.58 31.60
C ARG A 161 24.85 40.88 30.34
N GLN A 162 26.15 40.62 30.26
CA GLN A 162 26.75 39.88 29.16
C GLN A 162 26.27 38.42 29.11
N ARG A 163 25.98 37.80 30.26
CA ARG A 163 25.41 36.46 30.35
C ARG A 163 23.94 36.43 29.90
N ILE A 164 23.13 37.41 30.30
CA ILE A 164 21.76 37.58 29.83
C ILE A 164 21.75 37.73 28.30
N LYS A 165 22.63 38.57 27.74
CA LYS A 165 22.78 38.69 26.29
C LYS A 165 23.16 37.35 25.63
N ALA A 166 24.06 36.57 26.22
CA ALA A 166 24.44 35.26 25.67
C ALA A 166 23.24 34.29 25.60
N LEU A 167 22.35 34.34 26.59
CA LEU A 167 21.11 33.55 26.60
C LEU A 167 20.10 34.06 25.56
N GLU A 168 19.94 35.37 25.42
CA GLU A 168 19.12 35.97 24.36
C GLU A 168 19.62 35.56 22.97
N ASP A 169 20.93 35.68 22.71
CA ASP A 169 21.56 35.31 21.45
C ASP A 169 21.28 33.83 21.10
N ALA A 170 21.30 32.94 22.10
CA ALA A 170 20.96 31.54 21.91
C ALA A 170 19.48 31.33 21.53
N LEU A 171 18.54 31.96 22.24
CA LEU A 171 17.11 31.89 21.94
C LEU A 171 16.80 32.44 20.55
N ARG A 172 17.43 33.56 20.17
CA ARG A 172 17.32 34.19 18.85
C ARG A 172 17.89 33.30 17.75
N SER A 173 19.06 32.69 17.96
CA SER A 173 19.68 31.78 17.00
C SER A 173 18.84 30.53 16.75
N HIS A 174 18.11 30.04 17.76
CA HIS A 174 17.14 28.95 17.59
C HIS A 174 15.81 29.42 16.96
N GLY A 175 15.58 30.72 16.85
CA GLY A 175 14.35 31.30 16.32
C GLY A 175 13.16 31.26 17.26
N LEU A 176 13.39 31.11 18.58
CA LEU A 176 12.35 31.12 19.61
C LEU A 176 11.82 32.53 19.88
N ILE A 177 12.64 33.56 19.64
CA ILE A 177 12.31 34.99 19.71
C ILE A 177 12.78 35.70 18.42
N ASP A 178 12.25 36.90 18.13
CA ASP A 178 12.53 37.70 16.92
C ASP A 178 13.71 38.67 17.05
#